data_AF-A0A7U5MJQ7-F1
#
_entry.id   AF-A0A7U5MJQ7-F1
#
_cell.length_a   1.000
_cell.length_b   1.000
_cell.length_c   1.000
_cell.angle_alpha   90.00
_cell.angle_beta   90.00
_cell.angle_gamma   90.00
#
_symmetry.space_group_name_H-M   'P 1'
#
loop_
_entity.id
_entity.type
_entity.pdbx_description
1 polymer ?
#
loop_
_entity_poly.entity_id
_entity_poly.type
_entity_poly.pdbx_seq_one_letter_code
_entity_poly.pdbx_strand_id
1 'polypeptide(L)'
;MWQGLYESLLTERLYQALAESTDLRPRIELVDEGEQPLVLARHLTPLIERSLRAASTSQERIDLVRRILAVLPHPDALAEALHEREPGKVEQLDEVMEADRLGITRLPRPATPLSDAALMTNAHNEPTLAAELRAELASADQVDLLCAF
;
A
#
# COMPACT_ATOMS: atom_id res chain seq x y z
N MET A 1 0.01 -24.55 14.06
CA MET A 1 0.07 -23.22 14.71
C MET A 1 0.91 -23.34 15.97
N TRP A 2 1.53 -22.25 16.45
CA TRP A 2 2.32 -22.28 17.68
C TRP A 2 1.62 -21.55 18.81
N GLN A 3 2.02 -21.81 20.05
CA GLN A 3 1.55 -21.02 21.19
C GLN A 3 2.13 -19.60 21.09
N GLY A 4 1.29 -18.58 21.23
CA GLY A 4 1.72 -17.19 21.13
C GLY A 4 0.57 -16.19 21.07
N LEU A 5 0.91 -14.91 20.98
CA LEU A 5 -0.02 -13.82 20.70
C LEU A 5 -0.13 -13.62 19.20
N TYR A 6 -1.35 -13.36 18.73
CA TYR A 6 -1.66 -13.19 17.32
C TYR A 6 -2.59 -11.99 17.14
N GLU A 7 -2.31 -11.18 16.13
CA GLU A 7 -3.21 -10.17 15.60
C GLU A 7 -3.61 -10.59 14.19
N SER A 8 -4.59 -11.48 14.10
CA SER A 8 -5.05 -12.04 12.84
C SER A 8 -6.56 -12.21 12.86
N LEU A 9 -7.22 -11.79 11.78
CA LEU A 9 -8.64 -12.05 11.62
C LEU A 9 -8.92 -13.55 11.56
N LEU A 10 -10.01 -13.96 12.20
CA LEU A 10 -10.50 -15.33 12.15
C LEU A 10 -11.09 -15.65 10.77
N THR A 11 -10.24 -16.06 9.84
CA THR A 11 -10.66 -16.56 8.52
C THR A 11 -11.16 -18.01 8.61
N GLU A 12 -11.97 -18.47 7.65
CA GLU A 12 -12.40 -19.87 7.55
C GLU A 12 -11.23 -20.85 7.61
N ARG A 13 -10.17 -20.58 6.83
CA ARG A 13 -8.96 -21.41 6.83
C ARG A 13 -8.30 -21.47 8.21
N LEU A 14 -8.25 -20.34 8.92
CA LEU A 14 -7.69 -20.28 10.27
C LEU A 14 -8.57 -21.04 11.27
N TYR A 15 -9.89 -20.87 11.19
CA TYR A 15 -10.84 -21.55 12.02
C TYR A 15 -10.74 -23.08 11.89
N GLN A 16 -10.69 -23.59 10.65
CA GLN A 16 -10.50 -25.03 10.40
C GLN A 16 -9.17 -25.55 10.96
N ALA A 17 -8.07 -24.84 10.71
CA ALA A 17 -6.76 -25.22 11.24
C ALA A 17 -6.69 -25.21 12.78
N LEU A 18 -7.46 -24.35 13.44
CA LEU A 18 -7.60 -24.34 14.90
C LEU A 18 -8.48 -25.49 15.39
N ALA A 19 -9.55 -25.84 14.68
CA ALA A 19 -10.45 -26.95 15.02
C ALA A 19 -9.76 -28.32 14.95
N GLU A 20 -8.78 -28.48 14.05
CA GLU A 20 -7.95 -29.69 13.96
C GLU A 20 -6.95 -29.83 15.12
N SER A 21 -6.70 -28.76 15.88
CA SER A 21 -5.74 -28.76 16.98
C SER A 21 -6.40 -29.12 18.31
N THR A 22 -6.03 -30.27 18.88
CA THR A 22 -6.54 -30.72 20.19
C THR A 22 -5.83 -30.08 21.38
N ASP A 23 -4.57 -29.67 21.18
CA ASP A 23 -3.66 -29.27 22.26
C ASP A 23 -3.61 -27.76 22.46
N LEU A 24 -4.27 -26.98 21.59
CA LEU A 24 -4.31 -25.52 21.64
C LEU A 24 -5.72 -25.04 22.01
N ARG A 25 -5.77 -23.95 22.79
CA ARG A 25 -7.01 -23.25 23.15
C ARG A 25 -6.95 -21.82 22.59
N PRO A 26 -7.65 -21.51 21.49
CA PRO A 26 -7.67 -20.15 20.96
C PRO A 26 -8.51 -19.25 21.86
N ARG A 27 -8.05 -18.01 22.05
CA ARG A 27 -8.87 -16.90 22.56
C ARG A 27 -9.25 -16.03 21.37
N ILE A 28 -10.54 -15.83 21.16
CA ILE A 28 -11.09 -15.08 20.03
C ILE A 28 -11.90 -13.93 20.61
N GLU A 29 -11.58 -12.72 20.20
CA GLU A 29 -12.25 -11.49 20.64
C GLU A 29 -12.78 -10.73 19.43
N LEU A 30 -13.79 -9.90 19.68
CA LEU A 30 -14.32 -9.00 18.66
C LEU A 30 -13.30 -7.88 18.40
N VAL A 31 -13.16 -7.52 17.13
CA VAL A 31 -12.46 -6.29 16.74
C VAL A 31 -13.37 -5.11 17.05
N ASP A 32 -12.82 -4.07 17.67
CA ASP A 32 -13.54 -2.82 17.93
C ASP A 32 -14.18 -2.26 16.65
N GLU A 33 -15.42 -1.78 16.74
CA GLU A 33 -16.17 -1.32 15.57
C GLU A 33 -15.47 -0.17 14.82
N GLY A 34 -14.77 0.72 15.54
CA GLY A 34 -13.99 1.80 14.95
C GLY A 34 -12.73 1.31 14.20
N GLU A 35 -12.19 0.16 14.59
CA GLU A 35 -11.00 -0.43 13.96
C GLU A 35 -11.33 -1.38 12.80
N GLN A 36 -12.56 -1.92 12.75
CA GLN A 36 -12.98 -2.90 11.76
C GLN A 36 -12.67 -2.49 10.31
N PRO A 37 -12.94 -1.25 9.84
CA PRO A 37 -12.63 -0.87 8.46
C PRO A 37 -11.16 -1.05 8.11
N LEU A 38 -10.26 -0.63 8.99
CA LEU A 38 -8.82 -0.70 8.78
C LEU A 38 -8.30 -2.14 8.85
N VAL A 39 -8.76 -2.91 9.84
CA VAL A 39 -8.33 -4.30 10.02
C VAL A 39 -8.79 -5.18 8.85
N LEU A 40 -10.03 -4.99 8.37
CA LEU A 40 -10.55 -5.68 7.19
C LEU A 40 -9.82 -5.27 5.91
N ALA A 41 -9.56 -3.98 5.71
CA ALA A 41 -8.79 -3.51 4.56
C ALA A 41 -7.38 -4.12 4.54
N ARG A 42 -6.66 -4.11 5.67
CA ARG A 42 -5.34 -4.73 5.82
C ARG A 42 -5.34 -6.23 5.49
N HIS A 43 -6.43 -6.93 5.82
CA HIS A 43 -6.58 -8.34 5.46
C HIS A 43 -6.76 -8.56 3.96
N LEU A 44 -7.51 -7.67 3.29
CA LEU A 44 -7.80 -7.74 1.86
C LEU A 44 -6.61 -7.33 0.99
N THR A 45 -5.79 -6.36 1.42
CA THR A 45 -4.61 -5.88 0.66
C THR A 45 -3.74 -7.01 0.10
N PRO A 46 -3.22 -7.96 0.89
CA PRO A 46 -2.37 -9.02 0.36
C PRO A 46 -3.14 -10.00 -0.55
N LEU A 47 -4.46 -10.14 -0.41
CA LEU A 47 -5.29 -10.94 -1.33
C LEU A 47 -5.42 -10.25 -2.70
N ILE A 48 -5.67 -8.94 -2.68
CA ILE A 48 -5.76 -8.10 -3.88
C ILE A 48 -4.43 -8.10 -4.62
N GLU A 49 -3.31 -7.87 -3.91
CA GLU A 49 -1.96 -7.89 -4.50
C GLU A 49 -1.63 -9.23 -5.15
N ARG A 50 -1.92 -10.36 -4.48
CA ARG A 50 -1.70 -11.70 -5.08
C ARG A 50 -2.53 -11.88 -6.35
N SER A 51 -3.75 -11.39 -6.36
CA SER A 51 -4.65 -11.48 -7.52
C SER A 51 -4.14 -10.62 -8.69
N LEU A 52 -3.66 -9.41 -8.42
CA LEU A 52 -3.01 -8.53 -9.40
C LEU A 52 -1.70 -9.12 -9.94
N ARG A 53 -0.93 -9.81 -9.10
CA ARG A 53 0.30 -10.51 -9.51
C ARG A 53 0.02 -11.73 -10.38
N ALA A 54 -1.09 -12.43 -10.12
CA ALA A 54 -1.52 -13.59 -10.90
C ALA A 54 -2.12 -13.21 -12.27
N ALA A 55 -2.66 -12.01 -12.42
CA ALA A 55 -3.04 -11.48 -13.72
C ALA A 55 -1.81 -11.38 -14.63
N SER A 56 -1.92 -11.91 -15.85
CA SER A 56 -0.81 -12.08 -16.79
C SER A 56 -0.47 -10.78 -17.50
N THR A 57 -1.48 -9.99 -17.84
CA THR A 57 -1.30 -8.74 -18.60
C THR A 57 -1.65 -7.51 -17.77
N SER A 58 -1.12 -6.36 -18.17
CA SER A 58 -1.52 -5.07 -17.57
C SER A 58 -3.00 -4.77 -17.77
N GLN A 59 -3.58 -5.16 -18.90
CA GLN A 59 -5.02 -5.00 -19.15
C GLN A 59 -5.86 -5.82 -18.15
N GLU A 60 -5.48 -7.08 -17.91
CA GLU A 60 -6.18 -7.93 -16.93
C GLU A 60 -6.11 -7.34 -15.51
N ARG A 61 -5.01 -6.68 -15.15
CA ARG A 61 -4.86 -5.96 -13.87
C ARG A 61 -5.78 -4.75 -13.81
N ILE A 62 -5.84 -3.94 -14.86
CA ILE A 62 -6.75 -2.78 -14.97
C ILE A 62 -8.21 -3.23 -14.84
N ASP A 63 -8.59 -4.29 -15.56
CA ASP A 63 -9.95 -4.82 -15.50
C ASP A 63 -10.28 -5.39 -14.11
N LEU A 64 -9.29 -5.99 -13.42
CA LEU A 64 -9.46 -6.43 -12.03
C LEU A 64 -9.72 -5.26 -11.09
N VAL A 65 -8.95 -4.17 -11.20
CA VAL A 65 -9.18 -2.94 -10.42
C VAL A 65 -10.59 -2.41 -10.66
N ARG A 66 -11.01 -2.30 -11.93
CA ARG A 66 -12.36 -1.83 -12.28
C ARG A 66 -13.47 -2.70 -11.67
N ARG A 67 -13.29 -4.04 -11.67
CA ARG A 67 -14.25 -4.97 -11.03
C ARG A 67 -14.29 -4.80 -9.50
N ILE A 68 -13.16 -4.56 -8.85
CA ILE A 68 -13.10 -4.31 -7.41
C ILE A 68 -13.83 -3.00 -7.08
N LEU A 69 -13.58 -1.92 -7.83
CA LEU A 69 -14.25 -0.63 -7.62
C LEU A 69 -15.76 -0.71 -7.83
N ALA A 70 -16.23 -1.52 -8.80
CA ALA A 70 -17.65 -1.68 -9.10
C ALA A 70 -18.48 -2.32 -7.98
N VAL A 71 -17.86 -3.04 -7.04
CA VAL A 71 -18.56 -3.63 -5.89
C VAL A 71 -18.53 -2.74 -4.65
N LEU A 72 -17.74 -1.67 -4.65
CA LEU A 72 -17.70 -0.73 -3.53
C LEU A 72 -18.96 0.15 -3.57
N PRO A 73 -19.65 0.34 -2.43
CA PRO A 73 -20.92 1.08 -2.38
C PRO A 73 -20.74 2.60 -2.52
N HIS A 74 -19.50 3.10 -2.55
CA HIS A 74 -19.23 4.53 -2.64
C HIS A 74 -19.55 5.03 -4.05
N PRO A 75 -20.37 6.10 -4.19
CA PRO A 75 -20.84 6.58 -5.51
C PRO A 75 -19.68 6.94 -6.45
N ASP A 76 -18.59 7.46 -5.89
CA ASP A 76 -17.41 7.88 -6.66
C ASP A 76 -16.34 6.79 -6.81
N ALA A 77 -16.57 5.56 -6.32
CA ALA A 77 -15.56 4.51 -6.41
C ALA A 77 -15.11 4.24 -7.85
N LEU A 78 -16.01 4.36 -8.83
CA LEU A 78 -15.68 4.20 -10.24
C LEU A 78 -14.87 5.37 -10.82
N ALA A 79 -14.90 6.55 -10.20
CA ALA A 79 -14.06 7.67 -10.61
C ALA A 79 -12.57 7.43 -10.28
N GLU A 80 -12.29 6.58 -9.29
CA GLU A 80 -10.94 6.12 -8.93
C GLU A 80 -10.39 5.02 -9.86
N ALA A 81 -11.13 4.67 -10.93
CA ALA A 81 -10.64 3.73 -11.92
C ALA A 81 -9.44 4.32 -12.69
N LEU A 82 -8.47 3.46 -13.01
CA LEU A 82 -7.30 3.85 -13.82
C LEU A 82 -7.76 4.49 -15.14
N HIS A 83 -7.28 5.70 -15.39
CA HIS A 83 -7.49 6.39 -16.66
C HIS A 83 -6.51 5.86 -17.71
N GLU A 84 -7.03 5.18 -18.72
CA GLU A 84 -6.24 4.58 -19.80
C GLU A 84 -6.02 5.60 -20.94
N ARG A 85 -4.91 6.33 -20.92
CA ARG A 85 -4.50 7.20 -22.06
C ARG A 85 -4.12 6.37 -23.29
N GLU A 86 -3.53 5.21 -23.04
CA GLU A 86 -3.26 4.17 -24.03
C GLU A 86 -3.70 2.80 -23.47
N PRO A 87 -4.31 1.92 -24.28
CA PRO A 87 -4.78 0.62 -23.80
C PRO A 87 -3.66 -0.23 -23.19
N GLY A 88 -3.91 -0.79 -22.01
CA GLY A 88 -2.98 -1.70 -21.33
C GLY A 88 -1.75 -1.02 -20.72
N LYS A 89 -1.67 0.32 -20.71
CA LYS A 89 -0.64 1.06 -19.99
C LYS A 89 -1.15 1.50 -18.63
N VAL A 90 -0.38 1.20 -17.59
CA VAL A 90 -0.59 1.73 -16.23
C VAL A 90 0.36 2.89 -16.06
N GLU A 91 -0.19 4.09 -15.89
CA GLU A 91 0.58 5.32 -15.75
C GLU A 91 0.39 5.89 -14.34
N GLN A 92 1.45 6.48 -13.80
CA GLN A 92 1.44 7.16 -12.51
C GLN A 92 1.76 8.64 -12.74
N LEU A 93 1.10 9.51 -11.98
CA LEU A 93 1.48 10.92 -11.94
C LEU A 93 2.78 11.08 -11.13
N ASP A 94 3.75 11.67 -11.80
CA ASP A 94 5.15 11.64 -11.36
C ASP A 94 5.63 12.99 -10.81
N GLU A 95 5.16 14.09 -11.41
CA GLU A 95 5.45 15.48 -11.02
C GLU A 95 4.40 16.39 -11.68
N VAL A 96 4.01 17.48 -11.01
CA VAL A 96 3.18 18.55 -11.58
C VAL A 96 3.95 19.85 -11.48
N MET A 97 4.03 20.60 -12.59
CA MET A 97 4.80 21.84 -12.68
C MET A 97 3.94 22.97 -13.24
N GLU A 98 4.26 24.23 -12.90
CA GLU A 98 3.63 25.39 -13.51
C GLU A 98 3.96 25.48 -15.01
N ALA A 99 2.93 25.65 -15.84
CA ALA A 99 3.07 25.56 -17.30
C ALA A 99 3.87 26.72 -17.94
N ASP A 100 3.98 27.88 -17.29
CA ASP A 100 4.45 29.14 -17.91
C ASP A 100 5.75 29.70 -17.29
N ARG A 101 6.51 28.87 -16.56
CA ARG A 101 7.82 29.28 -16.04
C ARG A 101 8.92 28.98 -17.05
N LEU A 102 9.45 30.01 -17.71
CA LEU A 102 10.72 29.90 -18.45
C LEU A 102 11.86 29.59 -17.46
N GLY A 103 12.52 28.43 -17.63
CA GLY A 103 13.60 27.97 -16.75
C GLY A 103 13.21 26.86 -15.77
N ILE A 104 12.35 25.93 -16.19
CA ILE A 104 11.89 24.79 -15.40
C ILE A 104 13.08 23.93 -14.91
N THR A 105 13.36 23.95 -13.61
CA THR A 105 14.19 22.95 -12.94
C THR A 105 13.28 21.91 -12.29
N ARG A 106 13.42 20.64 -12.69
CA ARG A 106 12.73 19.52 -12.02
C ARG A 106 13.07 19.48 -10.54
N LEU A 107 12.12 19.08 -9.72
CA LEU A 107 12.38 18.82 -8.30
C LEU A 107 13.38 17.66 -8.16
N PRO A 108 14.33 17.73 -7.22
CA PRO A 108 15.21 16.61 -6.94
C PRO A 108 14.37 15.42 -6.46
N ARG A 109 14.63 14.23 -7.01
CA ARG A 109 13.94 12.99 -6.59
C ARG A 109 14.82 12.18 -5.64
N PRO A 110 14.26 11.65 -4.55
CA PRO A 110 14.96 10.64 -3.75
C PRO A 110 15.18 9.37 -4.58
N ALA A 111 16.20 8.60 -4.21
CA ALA A 111 16.45 7.29 -4.82
C ALA A 111 15.41 6.25 -4.35
N THR A 112 14.91 6.40 -3.13
CA THR A 112 13.79 5.63 -2.58
C THR A 112 12.46 6.20 -3.07
N PRO A 113 11.51 5.39 -3.56
CA PRO A 113 10.18 5.87 -3.91
C PRO A 113 9.47 6.50 -2.69
N LEU A 114 8.75 7.60 -2.92
CA LEU A 114 8.04 8.33 -1.86
C LEU A 114 6.98 7.49 -1.11
N SER A 115 6.46 6.44 -1.74
CA SER A 115 5.49 5.52 -1.15
C SER A 115 6.11 4.40 -0.32
N ASP A 116 7.42 4.21 -0.42
CA ASP A 116 8.10 3.04 0.11
C ASP A 116 8.77 3.38 1.45
N ALA A 117 8.76 2.41 2.37
CA ALA A 117 9.57 2.49 3.58
C ALA A 117 10.99 1.98 3.27
N ALA A 118 12.01 2.76 3.64
CA ALA A 118 13.41 2.34 3.56
C ALA A 118 14.06 2.24 4.94
N LEU A 119 14.75 1.13 5.18
CA LEU A 119 15.68 0.99 6.30
C LEU A 119 17.05 1.47 5.83
N MET A 120 17.53 2.58 6.40
CA MET A 120 18.83 3.15 6.04
C MET A 120 19.90 2.68 7.01
N THR A 121 20.93 1.98 6.52
CA THR A 121 21.99 1.40 7.35
C THR A 121 23.32 2.14 7.22
N ASN A 122 23.37 3.17 6.38
CA ASN A 122 24.59 3.91 5.99
C ASN A 122 25.63 3.01 5.31
N ALA A 123 25.20 2.00 4.54
CA ALA A 123 26.13 1.20 3.75
C ALA A 123 26.77 2.04 2.63
N HIS A 124 27.98 1.68 2.19
CA HIS A 124 28.76 2.48 1.23
C HIS A 124 28.05 2.74 -0.10
N ASN A 125 27.18 1.82 -0.54
CA ASN A 125 26.43 1.92 -1.79
C ASN A 125 24.96 2.33 -1.59
N GLU A 126 24.57 2.73 -0.38
CA GLU A 126 23.23 3.26 -0.10
C GLU A 126 23.21 4.78 -0.25
N PRO A 127 22.09 5.38 -0.70
CA PRO A 127 21.91 6.82 -0.57
C PRO A 127 21.98 7.21 0.90
N THR A 128 22.59 8.34 1.22
CA THR A 128 22.66 8.81 2.62
C THR A 128 21.30 9.33 3.06
N LEU A 129 20.92 9.11 4.32
CA LEU A 129 19.67 9.64 4.88
C LEU A 129 19.52 11.15 4.65
N ALA A 130 20.60 11.91 4.86
CA ALA A 130 20.58 13.35 4.64
C ALA A 130 20.35 13.75 3.16
N ALA A 131 20.72 12.92 2.19
CA ALA A 131 20.48 13.18 0.78
C ALA A 131 19.04 12.86 0.38
N GLU A 132 18.51 11.71 0.82
CA GLU A 132 17.10 11.33 0.60
C GLU A 132 16.16 12.36 1.22
N LEU A 133 16.37 12.71 2.49
CA LEU A 133 15.57 13.72 3.17
C LEU A 133 15.64 15.08 2.45
N ARG A 134 16.81 15.50 1.96
CA ARG A 134 16.88 16.77 1.20
C ARG A 134 16.07 16.73 -0.08
N ALA A 135 16.02 15.59 -0.77
CA ALA A 135 15.23 15.44 -1.98
C ALA A 135 13.72 15.43 -1.66
N GLU A 136 13.30 14.70 -0.63
CA GLU A 136 11.89 14.66 -0.20
C GLU A 136 11.40 16.01 0.32
N LEU A 137 12.18 16.66 1.19
CA LEU A 137 11.85 17.94 1.79
C LEU A 137 11.73 19.08 0.77
N ALA A 138 12.39 18.96 -0.39
CA ALA A 138 12.33 19.99 -1.42
C ALA A 138 10.92 20.11 -2.04
N SER A 139 10.10 19.07 -1.98
CA SER A 139 8.73 19.05 -2.49
C SER A 139 7.65 19.01 -1.39
N ALA A 140 8.03 18.97 -0.12
CA ALA A 140 7.10 18.74 0.98
C ALA A 140 6.45 20.05 1.47
N ASP A 141 5.11 20.07 1.53
CA ASP A 141 4.36 21.15 2.19
C ASP A 141 4.38 21.00 3.72
N GLN A 142 4.41 19.76 4.22
CA GLN A 142 4.44 19.42 5.65
C GLN A 142 5.33 18.19 5.90
N VAL A 143 5.95 18.15 7.08
CA VAL A 143 6.83 17.07 7.53
C VAL A 143 6.45 16.69 8.95
N ASP A 144 6.08 15.43 9.15
CA ASP A 144 5.84 14.85 10.46
C ASP A 144 6.97 13.85 10.78
N LEU A 145 7.65 14.04 11.91
CA LEU A 145 8.72 13.15 12.37
C LEU A 145 8.29 12.43 13.65
N LEU A 146 8.07 11.13 13.55
CA LEU A 146 7.90 10.26 14.70
C LEU A 146 9.27 9.74 15.15
N CYS A 147 9.79 10.31 16.22
CA CYS A 147 11.04 9.88 16.85
C CYS A 147 10.75 9.40 18.27
N ALA A 148 10.91 8.10 18.51
CA ALA A 148 10.88 7.51 19.84
C ALA A 148 12.32 7.28 20.31
N PHE A 149 12.65 7.81 21.48
CA PHE A 149 13.95 7.67 22.15
C PHE A 149 13.82 6.85 23.43
#